data_AF-A0A2V7V6Q8-F1
#
_entry.id   AF-A0A2V7V6Q8-F1
#
_cell.length_a   1.000
_cell.length_b   1.000
_cell.length_c   1.000
_cell.angle_alpha   90.00
_cell.angle_beta   90.00
_cell.angle_gamma   90.00
#
_symmetry.space_group_name_H-M   'P 1'
#
loop_
_entity.id
_entity.type
_entity.pdbx_description
1 polymer ?
#
loop_
_entity_poly.entity_id
_entity_poly.type
_entity_poly.pdbx_seq_one_letter_code
_entity_poly.pdbx_strand_id
1 'polypeptide(L)'
;ERLRVGRVEVRGSHFLSEGEVRELLGPAVGENILGLDIEALKARLRASPWVAEASVSRTLPDTLRVEIREREPLALAEVDRLYLMDGDGSLIDLYGPRTAGFDLPIV
;
A
#
# COMPACT_ATOMS: atom_id res chain seq x y z
N GLU A 1 14.91 -25.78 5.80
CA GLU A 1 15.13 -24.47 6.48
C GLU A 1 13.79 -23.88 6.88
N ARG A 2 13.62 -23.40 8.13
CA ARG A 2 12.31 -23.04 8.71
C ARG A 2 12.14 -21.53 8.96
N LEU A 3 12.94 -20.68 8.30
CA LEU A 3 13.01 -19.22 8.53
C LEU A 3 12.93 -18.41 7.22
N ARG A 4 12.19 -18.91 6.23
CA ARG A 4 11.92 -18.17 4.99
C ARG A 4 10.50 -17.64 5.05
N VAL A 5 10.24 -16.49 4.43
CA VAL A 5 8.88 -15.97 4.34
C VAL A 5 8.03 -16.93 3.50
N GLY A 6 7.15 -17.67 4.16
CA GLY A 6 6.18 -18.56 3.53
C GLY A 6 4.81 -17.92 3.39
N ARG A 7 4.50 -16.93 4.23
CA ARG A 7 3.21 -16.23 4.24
C ARG A 7 3.38 -14.73 4.39
N VAL A 8 2.56 -13.99 3.67
CA VAL A 8 2.35 -12.56 3.90
C VAL A 8 0.89 -12.38 4.27
N GLU A 9 0.63 -11.76 5.41
CA GLU A 9 -0.71 -11.39 5.86
C GLU A 9 -0.87 -9.88 5.70
N VAL A 10 -1.79 -9.45 4.83
CA VAL A 10 -2.06 -8.03 4.58
C VAL A 10 -3.36 -7.63 5.27
N ARG A 11 -3.38 -6.47 5.93
CA ARG A 11 -4.56 -5.89 6.60
C ARG A 11 -4.68 -4.40 6.29
N GLY A 12 -5.91 -3.91 6.29
CA GLY A 12 -6.21 -2.47 6.11
C GLY A 12 -6.10 -1.97 4.67
N SER A 13 -5.90 -2.86 3.70
CA SER A 13 -5.96 -2.55 2.29
C SER A 13 -7.38 -2.76 1.76
N HIS A 14 -7.95 -1.74 1.13
CA HIS A 14 -9.29 -1.74 0.55
C HIS A 14 -9.25 -1.44 -0.95
N PHE A 15 -8.48 -0.42 -1.35
CA PHE A 15 -8.20 -0.08 -2.73
C PHE A 15 -7.02 -0.87 -3.31
N LEU A 16 -5.95 -1.04 -2.53
CA LEU A 16 -4.84 -1.89 -2.92
C LEU A 16 -5.23 -3.34 -2.73
N SER A 17 -5.17 -4.11 -3.81
CA SER A 17 -5.32 -5.55 -3.75
C SER A 17 -4.14 -6.19 -3.01
N GLU A 18 -4.36 -7.38 -2.45
CA GLU A 18 -3.28 -8.14 -1.82
C GLU A 18 -2.13 -8.43 -2.80
N GLY A 19 -2.45 -8.60 -4.09
CA GLY A 19 -1.45 -8.77 -5.17
C GLY A 19 -0.56 -7.54 -5.33
N GLU A 20 -1.15 -6.34 -5.44
CA GLU A 20 -0.41 -5.08 -5.54
C GLU A 20 0.50 -4.87 -4.30
N VAL A 21 0.00 -5.16 -3.10
CA VAL A 21 0.81 -5.08 -1.86
C VAL A 21 1.98 -6.07 -1.90
N ARG A 22 1.75 -7.31 -2.37
CA ARG A 22 2.82 -8.32 -2.54
C ARG A 22 3.85 -7.91 -3.58
N GLU A 23 3.44 -7.31 -4.69
CA GLU A 23 4.34 -6.77 -5.71
C GLU A 23 5.23 -5.65 -5.15
N LEU A 24 4.65 -4.73 -4.35
CA LEU A 24 5.40 -3.68 -3.67
C LEU A 24 6.44 -4.23 -2.69
N LEU A 25 6.16 -5.37 -2.03
CA LEU A 25 7.12 -6.10 -1.19
C LEU A 25 8.17 -6.86 -2.00
N GLY A 26 7.89 -7.20 -3.26
CA GLY A 26 8.76 -7.89 -4.23
C GLY A 26 9.38 -9.17 -3.69
N PRO A 27 10.72 -9.34 -3.74
CA PRO A 27 11.36 -10.63 -3.47
C PRO A 27 11.35 -11.05 -1.99
N ALA A 28 10.74 -10.27 -1.09
CA ALA A 28 10.65 -10.61 0.33
C ALA A 28 10.01 -11.99 0.57
N VAL A 29 9.12 -12.46 -0.32
CA VAL A 29 8.57 -13.81 -0.27
C VAL A 29 9.64 -14.85 -0.65
N GLY A 30 9.89 -15.83 0.22
CA GLY A 30 10.92 -16.86 0.04
C GLY A 30 12.32 -16.47 0.56
N GLU A 31 12.53 -15.18 0.87
CA GLU A 31 13.75 -14.70 1.52
C GLU A 31 13.82 -15.08 3.00
N ASN A 32 15.03 -15.02 3.58
CA ASN A 32 15.24 -15.25 5.00
C ASN A 32 14.57 -14.13 5.81
N ILE A 33 13.56 -14.48 6.61
CA ILE A 33 12.75 -13.52 7.36
C ILE A 33 13.57 -12.67 8.34
N LEU A 34 14.65 -13.23 8.91
CA LEU A 34 15.53 -12.51 9.84
C LEU A 34 16.44 -11.50 9.11
N GLY A 35 16.76 -11.76 7.85
CA GLY A 35 17.63 -10.93 7.02
C GLY A 35 16.92 -9.80 6.28
N LEU A 36 15.59 -9.76 6.30
CA LEU A 36 14.82 -8.72 5.60
C LEU A 36 15.12 -7.33 6.14
N ASP A 37 15.28 -6.34 5.27
CA ASP A 37 15.27 -4.94 5.65
C ASP A 37 13.83 -4.43 5.76
N ILE A 38 13.32 -4.35 6.99
CA ILE A 38 11.94 -3.95 7.26
C ILE A 38 11.69 -2.49 6.89
N GLU A 39 12.67 -1.60 7.05
CA GLU A 39 12.49 -0.19 6.72
C GLU A 39 12.46 0.01 5.21
N ALA A 40 13.30 -0.73 4.46
CA ALA A 40 13.20 -0.75 3.00
C ALA A 40 11.85 -1.28 2.51
N LEU A 41 11.30 -2.34 3.12
CA LEU A 41 9.98 -2.86 2.77
C LEU A 41 8.87 -1.84 3.05
N LYS A 42 8.90 -1.18 4.21
CA LYS A 42 7.94 -0.12 4.53
C LYS A 42 8.05 1.05 3.55
N ALA A 43 9.27 1.45 3.17
CA ALA A 43 9.48 2.52 2.20
C ALA A 43 8.92 2.17 0.81
N ARG A 44 9.09 0.91 0.37
CA ARG A 44 8.52 0.42 -0.89
C ARG A 44 7.00 0.40 -0.87
N LEU A 45 6.37 0.01 0.24
CA LEU A 45 4.92 0.09 0.39
C LEU A 45 4.43 1.55 0.30
N ARG A 46 5.11 2.48 0.99
CA ARG A 46 4.80 3.92 0.93
C ARG A 46 5.08 4.59 -0.42
N ALA A 47 5.75 3.90 -1.35
CA ALA A 47 5.93 4.42 -2.70
C ALA A 47 4.63 4.36 -3.51
N SER A 48 3.64 3.56 -3.08
CA SER A 48 2.29 3.63 -3.61
C SER A 48 1.58 4.88 -3.06
N PRO A 49 1.05 5.77 -3.91
CA PRO A 49 0.33 6.96 -3.46
C PRO A 49 -0.89 6.65 -2.60
N TRP A 50 -1.51 5.48 -2.78
CA TRP A 50 -2.63 5.01 -1.96
C TRP A 50 -2.25 4.76 -0.50
N VAL A 51 -0.96 4.59 -0.18
CA VAL A 51 -0.51 4.27 1.18
C VAL A 51 -0.21 5.56 1.94
N ALA A 52 -1.03 5.85 2.95
CA ALA A 52 -0.72 6.91 3.91
C ALA A 52 0.35 6.43 4.89
N GLU A 53 0.19 5.22 5.43
CA GLU A 53 1.11 4.60 6.36
C GLU A 53 1.24 3.10 6.11
N ALA A 54 2.44 2.56 6.34
CA ALA A 54 2.71 1.14 6.27
C ALA A 54 3.47 0.65 7.51
N SER A 55 2.97 -0.42 8.10
CA SER A 55 3.62 -1.18 9.16
C SER A 55 3.99 -2.56 8.61
N VAL A 56 5.18 -3.03 8.95
CA VAL A 56 5.68 -4.36 8.57
C VAL A 56 6.32 -4.97 9.80
N SER A 57 5.89 -6.18 10.15
CA SER A 57 6.38 -6.91 11.31
C SER A 57 6.61 -8.38 10.98
N ARG A 58 7.61 -8.97 11.64
CA ARG A 58 7.94 -10.39 11.50
C ARG A 58 7.18 -11.20 12.53
N THR A 59 6.38 -12.15 12.08
CA THR A 59 5.76 -13.19 12.91
C THR A 59 6.45 -14.49 12.59
N LEU A 60 7.36 -14.90 13.46
CA LEU A 60 8.11 -16.14 13.29
C LEU A 60 7.16 -17.36 13.37
N PRO A 61 7.48 -18.46 12.66
CA PRO A 61 8.74 -18.70 11.95
C PRO A 61 8.82 -18.13 10.52
N ASP A 62 7.72 -17.84 9.84
CA ASP A 62 7.69 -17.67 8.37
C ASP A 62 6.69 -16.63 7.86
N THR A 63 6.09 -15.81 8.73
CA THR A 63 5.01 -14.90 8.36
C THR A 63 5.44 -13.44 8.44
N LEU A 64 5.24 -12.69 7.36
CA LEU A 64 5.35 -11.23 7.34
C LEU A 64 3.94 -10.64 7.50
N ARG A 65 3.71 -9.90 8.58
CA ARG A 65 2.46 -9.16 8.75
C ARG A 65 2.64 -7.73 8.25
N VAL A 66 1.74 -7.31 7.39
CA VAL A 66 1.72 -6.00 6.76
C VAL A 66 0.40 -5.33 7.08
N GLU A 67 0.47 -4.15 7.66
CA GLU A 67 -0.71 -3.32 7.93
C GLU A 67 -0.57 -2.04 7.11
N ILE A 68 -1.57 -1.77 6.30
CA ILE A 68 -1.66 -0.60 5.45
C ILE A 68 -2.75 0.30 5.99
N ARG A 69 -2.46 1.59 6.10
CA ARG A 69 -3.48 2.63 6.20
C ARG A 69 -3.53 3.34 4.87
N GLU A 70 -4.64 3.19 4.16
CA GLU A 70 -4.84 3.86 2.88
C GLU A 70 -5.16 5.34 3.07
N ARG A 71 -4.80 6.15 2.08
CA ARG A 71 -5.23 7.54 1.99
C ARG A 71 -6.72 7.60 1.71
N GLU A 72 -7.37 8.58 2.32
CA GLU A 72 -8.78 8.88 2.10
C GLU A 72 -8.89 10.01 1.09
N PRO A 73 -9.45 9.78 -0.11
CA PRO A 73 -9.71 10.84 -1.07
C PRO A 73 -10.80 11.79 -0.55
N LEU A 74 -10.53 13.09 -0.56
CA LEU A 74 -11.45 14.13 -0.08
C LEU A 74 -11.86 15.12 -1.18
N ALA A 75 -11.13 15.18 -2.30
CA ALA A 75 -11.45 16.03 -3.43
C ALA A 75 -10.99 15.42 -4.77
N LEU A 76 -11.54 15.95 -5.87
CA LEU A 76 -11.03 15.77 -7.21
C LEU A 76 -10.26 17.02 -7.62
N ALA A 77 -8.95 16.92 -7.81
CA ALA A 77 -8.14 18.03 -8.30
C ALA A 77 -8.12 18.03 -9.83
N GLU A 78 -8.47 19.18 -10.44
CA GLU A 78 -8.37 19.37 -11.89
C GLU A 78 -7.01 19.97 -12.26
N VAL A 79 -6.11 19.16 -12.82
CA VAL A 79 -4.80 19.60 -13.31
C VAL A 79 -4.77 19.56 -14.84
N ASP A 80 -4.30 18.46 -15.43
CA ASP A 80 -4.53 18.10 -16.83
C ASP A 80 -5.72 17.14 -16.99
N ARG A 81 -6.00 16.40 -15.92
CA ARG A 81 -7.11 15.47 -15.73
C ARG A 81 -7.61 15.57 -14.29
N LEU A 82 -8.68 14.86 -13.99
CA LEU A 82 -9.18 14.72 -12.62
C LEU A 82 -8.37 13.68 -11.86
N TYR A 83 -7.82 14.08 -10.72
CA TYR A 83 -7.09 13.20 -9.80
C TYR A 83 -7.78 13.17 -8.45
N LEU A 84 -7.77 12.02 -7.79
CA LEU A 84 -8.09 11.93 -6.38
C LEU A 84 -7.02 12.67 -5.57
N MET A 85 -7.45 13.52 -4.65
CA MET A 85 -6.61 14.26 -3.73
C MET A 85 -7.09 14.03 -2.30
N ASP A 86 -6.17 13.89 -1.35
CA ASP A 86 -6.51 13.80 0.07
C ASP A 86 -6.51 15.17 0.77
N GLY A 87 -6.73 15.16 2.09
CA GLY A 87 -6.76 16.38 2.90
C GLY A 87 -5.42 17.08 3.11
N ASP A 88 -4.28 16.45 2.76
CA ASP A 88 -2.97 17.09 2.81
C ASP A 88 -2.56 17.74 1.48
N GLY A 89 -3.39 17.56 0.45
CA GLY A 89 -3.16 18.07 -0.91
C GLY A 89 -2.35 17.11 -1.78
N SER A 90 -2.08 15.88 -1.32
CA SER A 90 -1.38 14.87 -2.11
C SER A 90 -2.31 14.23 -3.14
N LEU A 91 -1.80 14.07 -4.36
CA LEU A 91 -2.48 13.30 -5.39
C LEU A 91 -2.31 11.81 -5.13
N ILE A 92 -3.42 11.07 -5.18
CA ILE A 92 -3.47 9.62 -4.95
C ILE A 92 -3.47 8.88 -6.29
N ASP A 93 -4.47 9.09 -7.13
CA ASP A 93 -4.65 8.33 -8.37
C ASP A 93 -5.49 9.10 -9.37
N LEU A 94 -5.49 8.66 -10.61
CA LEU A 94 -6.36 9.22 -11.64
C LEU A 94 -7.84 8.85 -11.35
N TYR A 95 -8.73 9.81 -11.47
CA TYR A 95 -10.16 9.54 -11.41
C TYR A 95 -10.60 8.76 -12.67
N GLY A 96 -11.30 7.64 -12.48
CA GLY A 96 -11.65 6.72 -13.55
C GLY A 96 -12.58 5.60 -13.09
N PRO A 97 -12.78 4.52 -13.88
CA PRO A 97 -13.79 3.50 -13.59
C PRO A 97 -13.66 2.82 -12.21
N ARG A 98 -12.43 2.63 -11.71
CA ARG A 98 -12.16 2.04 -10.38
C ARG A 98 -12.56 2.97 -9.23
N THR A 99 -12.55 4.28 -9.49
CA THR A 99 -12.74 5.35 -8.50
C THR A 99 -14.04 6.14 -8.75
N ALA A 100 -14.82 5.76 -9.76
CA ALA A 100 -16.09 6.39 -10.13
C ALA A 100 -17.16 6.35 -9.04
N GLY A 101 -17.00 5.49 -8.02
CA GLY A 101 -17.88 5.47 -6.84
C GLY A 101 -17.68 6.64 -5.88
N PHE A 102 -16.62 7.43 -6.03
CA PHE A 102 -16.39 8.61 -5.23
C PHE A 102 -17.22 9.80 -5.73
N ASP A 103 -18.03 10.36 -4.83
CA ASP A 103 -18.77 11.61 -5.01
C ASP A 103 -18.06 12.71 -4.19
N LEU A 104 -17.10 13.37 -4.83
CA LEU A 104 -16.18 14.31 -4.18
C LEU A 104 -16.22 15.67 -4.90
N PRO A 105 -16.04 16.78 -4.18
CA PRO A 105 -15.98 18.10 -4.78
C PRO A 105 -14.78 18.22 -5.72
N ILE A 106 -14.95 18.96 -6.82
CA ILE A 106 -13.84 19.34 -7.71
C ILE A 106 -13.22 20.64 -7.20
N VAL A 107 -11.89 20.68 -7.12
CA VAL A 107 -11.09 21.82 -6.63
C VAL A 107 -10.01 22.24 -7.60
#